data_AF-A0A920G9S4-F1
#
_entry.id   AF-A0A920G9S4-F1
#
_cell.length_a   1.000
_cell.length_b   1.000
_cell.length_c   1.000
_cell.angle_alpha   90.00
_cell.angle_beta   90.00
_cell.angle_gamma   90.00
#
_symmetry.space_group_name_H-M   'P 1'
#
loop_
_entity.id
_entity.type
_entity.pdbx_description
1 polymer ?
#
loop_
_entity_poly.entity_id
_entity_poly.type
_entity_poly.pdbx_seq_one_letter_code
_entity_poly.pdbx_strand_id
1 'polypeptide(L)' 'MLKNRFRKYLPVVVDIETGGFDPEVNAILEIAITLIEEKENKFHTW' A
#
# COMPACT_ATOMS: atom_id res chain seq x y z
N MET A 1 -18.71 -2.29 2.10
CA MET A 1 -18.13 -1.59 0.94
C MET A 1 -16.92 -0.80 1.42
N LEU A 2 -15.75 -1.13 0.89
CA LEU A 2 -14.44 -0.65 1.29
C LEU A 2 -14.38 0.87 1.54
N LYS A 3 -15.02 1.66 0.66
CA LYS A 3 -15.12 3.13 0.76
C LYS A 3 -15.72 3.64 2.08
N ASN A 4 -16.66 2.91 2.69
CA ASN A 4 -17.30 3.35 3.93
C ASN A 4 -16.41 3.09 5.15
N ARG A 5 -15.51 2.10 5.06
CA ARG A 5 -14.64 1.72 6.16
C ARG A 5 -13.44 2.67 6.31
N PHE A 6 -12.96 3.19 5.18
CA PHE A 6 -11.84 4.12 5.14
C PHE A 6 -12.27 5.55 4.79
N ARG A 7 -13.51 5.96 5.13
CA ARG A 7 -14.00 7.34 4.94
C ARG A 7 -13.72 7.91 3.53
N LYS A 8 -13.92 7.07 2.51
CA LYS A 8 -13.70 7.34 1.08
C LYS A 8 -12.22 7.34 0.63
N TYR A 9 -11.26 6.96 1.47
CA TYR A 9 -9.91 6.64 1.03
C TYR A 9 -9.84 5.25 0.38
N LEU A 10 -8.94 5.11 -0.59
CA LEU A 10 -8.54 3.83 -1.18
C LEU A 10 -7.27 3.34 -0.47
N PRO A 11 -7.34 2.29 0.37
CA PRO A 11 -6.14 1.76 0.99
C PRO A 11 -5.28 1.00 -0.03
N VAL A 12 -3.98 1.24 0.01
CA VAL A 12 -2.97 0.61 -0.86
C VAL A 12 -1.81 0.15 0.02
N VAL A 13 -1.43 -1.12 -0.08
CA VAL A 13 -0.23 -1.65 0.59
C VAL A 13 0.96 -1.34 -0.30
N VAL A 14 1.99 -0.74 0.29
CA VAL A 14 3.21 -0.35 -0.41
C VAL A 14 4.39 -0.86 0.39
N ASP A 15 5.34 -1.46 -0.31
CA ASP A 15 6.65 -1.82 0.20
C ASP A 15 7.72 -1.22 -0.72
N ILE A 16 8.79 -0.69 -0.13
CA ILE A 16 9.88 -0.02 -0.87
C ILE A 16 11.23 -0.49 -0.35
N GLU A 17 12.12 -0.83 -1.28
CA GLU A 17 13.53 -1.08 -0.96
C GLU A 17 14.34 0.13 -1.40
N THR A 18 15.24 0.59 -0.54
CA THR A 18 15.97 1.85 -0.73
C THR A 18 17.47 1.66 -0.54
N GLY A 19 18.26 2.54 -1.15
CA GLY A 19 19.72 2.54 -0.99
C GLY A 19 20.20 3.07 0.37
N GLY A 20 19.30 3.43 1.28
CA GLY A 20 19.59 4.01 2.59
C GLY A 20 18.38 4.72 3.19
N PHE A 21 18.51 5.24 4.41
CA PHE A 21 17.38 5.77 5.18
C PHE A 21 17.00 7.23 4.87
N ASP A 22 17.85 7.99 4.17
CA ASP A 22 17.56 9.39 3.83
C ASP A 22 16.74 9.46 2.53
N PRO A 23 15.45 9.83 2.58
CA PRO A 23 14.59 9.86 1.41
C PRO A 23 14.92 10.99 0.43
N GLU A 24 15.67 12.02 0.83
CA GLU A 24 16.07 13.13 -0.05
C GLU A 24 17.33 12.78 -0.87
N VAL A 25 18.14 11.84 -0.37
CA VAL A 25 19.46 11.50 -0.94
C VAL A 25 19.50 10.08 -1.52
N ASN A 26 18.84 9.11 -0.88
CA ASN A 26 18.92 7.70 -1.25
C ASN A 26 17.86 7.32 -2.28
N ALA A 27 18.28 6.60 -3.32
CA ALA A 27 17.39 6.14 -4.38
C ALA A 27 16.46 5.01 -3.90
N ILE A 28 15.26 4.95 -4.50
CA ILE A 28 14.40 3.76 -4.46
C ILE A 28 15.01 2.73 -5.42
N LEU A 29 15.18 1.50 -4.92
CA LEU A 29 15.73 0.37 -5.67
C LEU A 29 14.61 -0.51 -6.22
N GLU A 30 13.60 -0.80 -5.40
CA GLU A 30 12.44 -1.60 -5.79
C GLU A 30 11.16 -1.04 -5.14
N ILE A 31 10.01 -1.31 -5.76
CA ILE A 31 8.70 -0.95 -5.22
C ILE A 31 7.68 -2.05 -5.52
N ALA A 32 6.92 -2.45 -4.51
CA ALA A 32 5.79 -3.35 -4.64
C ALA A 32 4.50 -2.64 -4.19
N ILE A 33 3.43 -2.81 -4.99
CA ILE A 33 2.13 -2.20 -4.73
C ILE A 33 1.06 -3.25 -4.82
N THR A 34 0.18 -3.31 -3.82
CA THR A 34 -0.97 -4.21 -3.82
C THR A 34 -2.25 -3.46 -3.41
N LEU A 35 -3.29 -3.60 -4.23
CA LEU A 35 -4.62 -3.10 -3.92
C LEU A 35 -5.32 -4.03 -2.93
N ILE A 36 -6.12 -3.45 -2.04
CA ILE A 36 -6.92 -4.22 -1.08
C ILE A 36 -8.34 -4.38 -1.63
N GLU A 37 -8.83 -5.61 -1.62
CA GLU A 37 -10.23 -5.94 -1.88
C GLU A 37 -10.96 -6.30 -0.58
N GLU A 38 -12.23 -5.88 -0.46
CA GLU A 38 -13.11 -6.34 0.62
C GLU A 38 -14.01 -7.46 0.07
N LYS A 39 -13.81 -8.69 0.53
CA LYS A 39 -14.67 -9.86 0.24
C LYS A 39 -15.12 -10.47 1.56
N GLU A 40 -16.41 -10.78 1.68
CA GLU A 40 -16.98 -11.41 2.88
C GLU A 40 -16.60 -10.72 4.21
N ASN A 41 -16.59 -9.37 4.20
CA ASN A 41 -16.20 -8.52 5.34
C ASN A 41 -14.75 -8.71 5.84
N LYS A 42 -13.88 -9.30 5.01
CA LYS A 42 -12.44 -9.44 5.22
C LYS A 42 -11.66 -8.66 4.17
N PHE A 43 -10.44 -8.23 4.53
CA PHE A 43 -9.50 -7.63 3.59
C PHE A 43 -8.63 -8.71 2.98
N HIS A 44 -8.59 -8.70 1.66
CA HIS A 44 -7.77 -9.59 0.88
C HIS A 44 -6.84 -8.75 0.03
N THR A 45 -5.55 -9.09 0.11
CA THR A 45 -4.65 -8.95 -1.03
C THR A 45 -4.81 -10.18 -1.93
N TRP A 46 -4.06 -10.29 -3.03
CA TRP A 46 -4.09 -11.42 -3.98
C TRP A 46 -4.41 -12.79 -3.37
#